data_AF-A0A7C4LHE4-F1
#
_entry.id   AF-A0A7C4LHE4-F1
#
_cell.length_a   1.000
_cell.length_b   1.000
_cell.length_c   1.000
_cell.angle_alpha   90.00
_cell.angle_beta   90.00
_cell.angle_gamma   90.00
#
_symmetry.space_group_name_H-M   'P 1'
#
loop_
_entity.id
_entity.type
_entity.pdbx_description
1 polymer ?
#
loop_
_entity_poly.entity_id
_entity_poly.type
_entity_poly.pdbx_seq_one_letter_code
_entity_poly.pdbx_strand_id
1 'polypeptide(L)'
;MQRDCRILVLVTAFLSLAIAIWAATIYFLTQIAWYLILFVQAIPFIFGIYWKKANRTGAMANVVTNIALWIPFIYYFYQQTEDIWLAIYAPGPFVIPVGAAVFVITSLLTQKKDPPKPLLDIEGKPIEK
;
A
#
# COMPACT_ATOMS: atom_id res chain seq x y z
N MET A 1 10.59 1.57 24.32
CA MET A 1 10.42 0.51 23.31
C MET A 1 9.54 -0.64 23.80
N GLN A 2 9.94 -1.48 24.78
CA GLN A 2 9.08 -2.62 25.19
C GLN A 2 7.71 -2.23 25.77
N ARG A 3 7.62 -1.11 26.49
CA ARG A 3 6.35 -0.62 27.09
C ARG A 3 5.38 -0.09 26.03
N ASP A 4 5.91 0.59 25.02
CA ASP A 4 5.15 1.17 23.91
C ASP A 4 4.58 0.06 23.01
N CYS A 5 5.36 -1.00 22.76
CA CYS A 5 4.89 -2.17 22.03
C CYS A 5 3.73 -2.88 22.73
N ARG A 6 3.75 -3.01 24.07
CA ARG A 6 2.66 -3.65 24.83
C ARG A 6 1.36 -2.86 24.75
N ILE A 7 1.44 -1.53 24.82
CA ILE A 7 0.28 -0.65 24.68
C ILE A 7 -0.30 -0.78 23.27
N LEU A 8 0.55 -0.75 22.24
CA LEU A 8 0.11 -0.93 20.85
C LEU A 8 -0.60 -2.27 20.64
N VAL A 9 -0.07 -3.37 21.19
CA VAL A 9 -0.71 -4.70 21.11
C VAL A 9 -2.08 -4.70 21.76
N LEU A 10 -2.23 -4.08 22.93
CA LEU A 10 -3.54 -3.98 23.58
C LEU A 10 -4.51 -3.14 22.75
N VAL A 11 -4.07 -1.98 22.25
CA VAL A 11 -4.88 -1.10 21.41
C VAL A 11 -5.34 -1.81 20.14
N THR A 12 -4.44 -2.48 19.42
CA THR A 12 -4.80 -3.20 18.19
C THR A 12 -5.70 -4.41 18.48
N ALA A 13 -5.53 -5.09 19.62
CA ALA A 13 -6.41 -6.18 20.03
C ALA A 13 -7.84 -5.71 20.37
N PHE A 14 -7.99 -4.59 21.08
CA PHE A 14 -9.32 -4.04 21.36
C PHE A 14 -10.00 -3.49 20.10
N LEU A 15 -9.25 -2.82 19.23
CA LEU A 15 -9.78 -2.32 17.95
C LEU A 15 -10.21 -3.47 17.03
N SER A 16 -9.39 -4.52 16.90
CA SER A 16 -9.75 -5.68 16.08
C SER A 16 -10.96 -6.42 16.63
N LEU A 17 -11.07 -6.58 17.96
CA LEU A 17 -12.23 -7.17 18.61
C LEU A 17 -13.50 -6.34 18.38
N ALA A 18 -13.42 -5.01 18.49
CA ALA A 18 -14.55 -4.12 18.24
C ALA A 18 -15.04 -4.22 16.80
N ILE A 19 -14.13 -4.26 15.82
CA ILE A 19 -14.47 -4.47 14.40
C ILE A 19 -15.08 -5.86 14.19
N ALA A 20 -14.53 -6.90 14.83
CA ALA A 20 -15.01 -8.28 14.68
C ALA A 20 -16.45 -8.47 15.16
N ILE A 21 -16.89 -7.77 16.22
CA ILE A 21 -18.27 -7.84 16.72
C ILE A 21 -19.28 -7.25 15.71
N TRP A 22 -18.84 -6.29 14.88
CA TRP A 22 -19.66 -5.64 13.85
C TRP A 22 -19.51 -6.25 12.45
N ALA A 23 -18.41 -6.95 12.19
CA ALA A 23 -18.08 -7.47 10.87
C ALA A 23 -18.86 -8.75 10.57
N ALA A 24 -20.01 -8.61 9.89
CA ALA A 24 -20.81 -9.75 9.43
C ALA A 24 -20.10 -10.62 8.36
N THR A 25 -18.95 -10.20 7.81
CA THR A 25 -18.22 -10.93 6.76
C THR A 25 -16.70 -10.80 6.92
N ILE A 26 -16.11 -11.65 7.76
CA ILE A 26 -14.64 -11.80 7.89
C ILE A 26 -13.99 -12.07 6.51
N TYR A 27 -14.68 -12.83 5.65
CA TYR A 27 -14.25 -13.05 4.27
C TYR A 27 -14.10 -11.74 3.48
N PHE A 28 -15.04 -10.79 3.64
CA PHE A 28 -14.99 -9.51 2.96
C PHE A 28 -13.78 -8.67 3.37
N LEU A 29 -13.57 -8.54 4.68
CA LEU A 29 -12.46 -7.77 5.23
C LEU A 29 -11.09 -8.36 4.86
N THR A 30 -10.95 -9.68 4.92
CA THR A 30 -9.68 -10.33 4.56
C THR A 30 -9.35 -10.11 3.10
N GLN A 31 -10.28 -10.33 2.19
CA GLN A 31 -10.06 -10.11 0.76
C GLN A 31 -9.70 -8.64 0.45
N ILE A 32 -10.39 -7.66 1.04
CA ILE A 32 -10.02 -6.25 0.88
C ILE A 32 -8.58 -5.98 1.33
N ALA A 33 -8.15 -6.56 2.44
CA ALA A 33 -6.77 -6.41 2.92
C ALA A 33 -5.75 -6.97 1.91
N TRP A 34 -6.01 -8.13 1.31
CA TRP A 34 -5.18 -8.69 0.24
C TRP A 34 -5.06 -7.74 -0.96
N TYR A 35 -6.18 -7.16 -1.41
CA TYR A 35 -6.17 -6.21 -2.52
C TYR A 35 -5.47 -4.90 -2.18
N LEU A 36 -5.59 -4.39 -0.95
CA LEU A 36 -4.86 -3.19 -0.51
C LEU A 36 -3.34 -3.41 -0.56
N ILE A 37 -2.86 -4.57 -0.10
CA ILE A 37 -1.43 -4.91 -0.18
C ILE A 37 -0.97 -4.92 -1.65
N LEU A 38 -1.73 -5.56 -2.53
CA LEU A 38 -1.37 -5.69 -3.95
C LEU A 38 -1.46 -4.37 -4.72
N PHE A 39 -2.57 -3.66 -4.61
CA PHE A 39 -2.85 -2.48 -5.44
C PHE A 39 -2.22 -1.21 -4.91
N VAL A 40 -1.99 -1.11 -3.59
CA VAL A 40 -1.47 0.12 -2.98
C VAL A 40 0.00 -0.01 -2.59
N GLN A 41 0.42 -1.15 -2.03
CA GLN A 41 1.75 -1.30 -1.42
C GLN A 41 2.78 -2.09 -2.25
N ALA A 42 2.35 -2.95 -3.17
CA ALA A 42 3.28 -3.83 -3.89
C ALA A 42 4.38 -3.06 -4.63
N ILE A 43 4.03 -1.96 -5.30
CA ILE A 43 4.99 -1.13 -6.05
C ILE A 43 6.10 -0.56 -5.16
N PRO A 44 5.83 0.25 -4.11
CA PRO A 44 6.88 0.80 -3.28
C PRO A 44 7.68 -0.27 -2.55
N PHE A 45 7.07 -1.43 -2.25
CA PHE A 45 7.78 -2.55 -1.62
C PHE A 45 8.81 -3.18 -2.59
N ILE A 46 8.37 -3.55 -3.80
CA ILE A 46 9.23 -4.15 -4.82
C ILE A 46 10.33 -3.16 -5.24
N PHE A 47 9.97 -1.92 -5.58
CA PHE A 47 10.94 -0.94 -6.03
C PHE A 47 11.87 -0.46 -4.90
N GLY A 48 11.40 -0.40 -3.65
CA GLY A 48 12.27 -0.11 -2.51
C GLY A 48 13.40 -1.13 -2.36
N ILE A 49 13.09 -2.42 -2.58
CA ILE A 49 14.07 -3.51 -2.48
C ILE A 49 14.97 -3.55 -3.72
N TYR A 50 14.43 -3.43 -4.94
CA TYR A 50 15.21 -3.70 -6.15
C TYR A 50 15.74 -2.45 -6.88
N TRP A 51 15.16 -1.27 -6.68
CA TRP A 51 15.54 -0.06 -7.41
C TRP A 51 16.31 0.93 -6.53
N LYS A 52 17.57 1.21 -6.90
CA LYS A 52 18.47 2.12 -6.15
C LYS A 52 17.98 3.58 -6.10
N LYS A 53 17.03 3.94 -6.97
CA LYS A 53 16.49 5.30 -7.11
C LYS A 53 15.16 5.52 -6.39
N ALA A 54 14.62 4.49 -5.71
CA ALA A 54 13.38 4.58 -4.94
C ALA A 54 13.55 5.48 -3.71
N ASN A 55 12.60 6.40 -3.49
CA ASN A 55 12.58 7.26 -2.31
C ASN A 55 11.21 7.29 -1.63
N ARG A 56 11.15 7.93 -0.46
CA ARG A 56 9.93 7.96 0.37
C ARG A 56 8.83 8.76 -0.32
N THR A 57 9.17 9.87 -0.94
CA THR A 57 8.20 10.76 -1.61
C THR A 57 7.50 10.04 -2.75
N GLY A 58 8.23 9.27 -3.57
CA GLY A 58 7.64 8.49 -4.64
C GLY A 58 6.77 7.34 -4.13
N ALA A 59 7.15 6.69 -3.04
CA ALA A 59 6.31 5.69 -2.39
C ALA A 59 4.97 6.25 -1.93
N MET A 60 4.98 7.43 -1.31
CA MET A 60 3.76 8.10 -0.83
C MET A 60 2.89 8.59 -1.98
N ALA A 61 3.50 9.16 -3.03
CA ALA A 61 2.78 9.57 -4.23
C ALA A 61 2.04 8.39 -4.88
N ASN A 62 2.71 7.24 -5.04
CA ASN A 62 2.06 6.02 -5.52
C ASN A 62 0.88 5.58 -4.64
N VAL A 63 1.07 5.52 -3.32
CA VAL A 63 0.00 5.09 -2.40
C VAL A 63 -1.24 5.98 -2.55
N VAL A 64 -1.03 7.30 -2.55
CA VAL A 64 -2.13 8.28 -2.69
C VAL A 64 -2.79 8.15 -4.06
N THR A 65 -2.01 8.07 -5.14
CA THR A 65 -2.54 7.88 -6.50
C THR A 65 -3.36 6.60 -6.61
N ASN A 66 -2.87 5.48 -6.08
CA ASN A 66 -3.55 4.20 -6.21
C ASN A 66 -4.87 4.20 -5.45
N ILE A 67 -4.92 4.74 -4.24
CA ILE A 67 -6.17 4.87 -3.48
C ILE A 67 -7.15 5.81 -4.21
N ALA A 68 -6.66 6.95 -4.69
CA ALA A 68 -7.48 7.96 -5.37
C ALA A 68 -8.07 7.47 -6.69
N LEU A 69 -7.41 6.56 -7.39
CA LEU A 69 -7.91 5.93 -8.62
C LEU A 69 -8.77 4.70 -8.33
N TRP A 70 -8.37 3.89 -7.35
CA TRP A 70 -9.02 2.62 -7.05
C TRP A 70 -10.45 2.81 -6.54
N ILE A 71 -10.68 3.71 -5.58
CA ILE A 71 -12.02 3.92 -5.00
C ILE A 71 -13.06 4.34 -6.05
N PRO A 72 -12.80 5.35 -6.91
CA PRO A 72 -13.74 5.72 -7.97
C PRO A 72 -13.94 4.61 -9.01
N PHE A 73 -12.88 3.87 -9.34
CA PHE A 73 -13.00 2.77 -10.31
C PHE A 73 -13.82 1.61 -9.76
N ILE A 74 -13.77 1.30 -8.46
CA ILE A 74 -14.69 0.33 -7.86
C ILE A 74 -16.13 0.73 -8.13
N TYR A 75 -16.49 2.00 -7.91
CA TYR A 75 -17.84 2.48 -8.16
C TYR A 75 -18.22 2.37 -9.65
N TYR A 76 -17.31 2.77 -10.55
CA TYR A 76 -17.52 2.67 -11.98
C TYR A 76 -17.75 1.21 -12.45
N PHE A 77 -16.87 0.28 -12.05
CA PHE A 77 -17.02 -1.13 -12.45
C PHE A 77 -18.24 -1.78 -11.80
N TYR A 78 -18.56 -1.44 -10.55
CA TYR A 78 -19.74 -1.96 -9.88
C TYR A 78 -21.04 -1.60 -10.61
N GLN A 79 -21.15 -0.38 -11.15
CA GLN A 79 -22.31 0.00 -11.97
C GLN A 79 -22.45 -0.83 -13.27
N GLN A 80 -21.36 -1.36 -13.79
CA GLN A 80 -21.36 -2.13 -15.04
C GLN A 80 -21.56 -3.63 -14.81
N THR A 81 -21.06 -4.16 -13.69
CA THR A 81 -21.02 -5.60 -13.42
C THR A 81 -22.03 -6.04 -12.38
N GLU A 82 -22.48 -5.14 -11.50
CA GLU A 82 -23.24 -5.42 -10.28
C GLU A 82 -22.59 -6.46 -9.33
N ASP A 83 -21.34 -6.84 -9.62
CA ASP A 83 -20.51 -7.75 -8.85
C ASP A 83 -19.43 -6.96 -8.12
N ILE A 84 -19.52 -6.95 -6.79
CA ILE A 84 -18.59 -6.24 -5.91
C ILE A 84 -17.16 -6.78 -6.01
N TRP A 85 -16.98 -8.09 -6.19
CA TRP A 85 -15.65 -8.69 -6.25
C TRP A 85 -14.95 -8.37 -7.54
N LEU A 86 -15.70 -8.46 -8.65
CA LEU A 86 -15.19 -8.04 -9.95
C LEU A 86 -14.90 -6.54 -9.95
N ALA A 87 -15.75 -5.72 -9.32
CA ALA A 87 -15.54 -4.27 -9.22
C ALA A 87 -14.30 -3.88 -8.39
N ILE A 88 -13.96 -4.68 -7.38
CA ILE A 88 -12.73 -4.50 -6.57
C ILE A 88 -11.47 -4.89 -7.35
N TYR A 89 -11.55 -5.97 -8.14
CA TYR A 89 -10.42 -6.53 -8.87
C TYR A 89 -10.13 -5.85 -10.22
N ALA A 90 -11.18 -5.57 -11.02
CA ALA A 90 -11.10 -5.02 -12.37
C ALA A 90 -10.30 -3.70 -12.51
N PRO A 91 -10.22 -2.81 -11.51
CA PRO A 91 -9.36 -1.62 -11.58
C PRO A 91 -7.86 -1.92 -11.67
N GLY A 92 -7.40 -3.08 -11.18
CA GLY A 92 -5.97 -3.40 -11.00
C GLY A 92 -5.10 -3.14 -12.25
N PRO A 93 -5.47 -3.64 -13.44
CA PRO A 93 -4.75 -3.39 -14.70
C PRO A 93 -4.57 -1.91 -15.07
N PHE A 94 -5.39 -1.00 -14.53
CA PHE A 94 -5.29 0.44 -14.78
C PHE A 94 -4.57 1.16 -13.65
N VAL A 95 -4.90 0.82 -12.40
CA VAL A 95 -4.35 1.48 -11.21
C VAL A 95 -2.86 1.16 -11.04
N ILE A 96 -2.46 -0.11 -11.18
CA ILE A 96 -1.07 -0.52 -10.93
C ILE A 96 -0.08 0.18 -11.90
N PRO A 97 -0.30 0.21 -13.23
CA PRO A 97 0.63 0.87 -14.13
C PRO A 97 0.72 2.39 -13.91
N VAL A 98 -0.42 3.04 -13.64
CA VAL A 98 -0.44 4.49 -13.35
C VAL A 98 0.30 4.78 -12.05
N GLY A 99 0.07 4.00 -11.00
CA GLY A 99 0.80 4.07 -9.74
C GLY A 99 2.31 3.90 -9.92
N ALA A 100 2.72 2.86 -10.66
CA ALA A 100 4.12 2.61 -10.97
C ALA A 100 4.76 3.76 -11.76
N ALA A 101 4.06 4.33 -12.75
CA ALA A 101 4.54 5.50 -13.48
C ALA A 101 4.72 6.71 -12.55
N VAL A 102 3.71 7.00 -11.72
CA VAL A 102 3.79 8.08 -10.73
C VAL A 102 4.94 7.85 -9.75
N PHE A 103 5.11 6.63 -9.24
CA PHE A 103 6.22 6.25 -8.37
C PHE A 103 7.57 6.58 -9.02
N VAL A 104 7.78 6.14 -10.26
CA VAL A 104 9.04 6.34 -10.99
C VAL A 104 9.29 7.83 -11.23
N ILE A 105 8.29 8.54 -11.77
CA ILE A 105 8.40 9.97 -12.09
C ILE A 105 8.71 10.77 -10.84
N THR A 106 7.91 10.60 -9.79
CA THR A 106 8.08 11.36 -8.54
C THR A 106 9.38 11.02 -7.84
N SER A 107 9.79 9.74 -7.81
CA SER A 107 11.08 9.35 -7.26
C SER A 107 12.23 10.05 -7.98
N LEU A 108 12.23 10.08 -9.32
CA LEU A 108 13.27 10.74 -10.11
C LEU A 108 13.28 12.27 -9.97
N LEU A 109 12.10 12.90 -9.91
CA LEU A 109 11.99 14.36 -9.78
C LEU A 109 12.37 14.86 -8.38
N THR A 110 12.21 14.02 -7.35
CA THR A 110 12.40 14.43 -5.95
C THR A 110 13.74 14.02 -5.36
N GLN A 111 14.63 13.36 -6.12
CA GLN A 111 15.92 12.85 -5.60
C GLN A 111 16.79 13.90 -4.92
N LYS A 112 16.73 15.16 -5.38
CA LYS A 112 17.49 16.26 -4.75
C LYS A 112 16.95 16.66 -3.37
N LYS A 113 15.64 16.51 -3.14
CA LYS A 113 14.96 16.89 -1.89
C LYS A 113 14.83 15.72 -0.92
N ASP A 114 14.58 14.53 -1.45
CA ASP A 114 14.40 13.29 -0.71
C ASP A 114 15.26 12.19 -1.36
N PRO A 115 16.56 12.10 -1.01
CA PRO A 115 17.46 11.14 -1.62
C PRO A 115 17.09 9.69 -1.24
N PRO A 116 17.31 8.73 -2.15
CA PRO A 116 17.12 7.31 -1.84
C PRO A 116 17.91 6.89 -0.61
N LYS A 117 17.24 6.24 0.34
CA LYS A 117 17.88 5.75 1.57
C LYS A 117 18.45 4.35 1.33
N PRO A 118 19.67 4.05 1.80
CA PRO A 118 20.23 2.72 1.70
C PRO A 118 19.42 1.73 2.53
N LEU A 119 19.37 0.48 2.08
CA LEU A 119 18.87 -0.61 2.92
C LEU A 119 19.89 -0.86 4.02
N LEU A 120 19.42 -1.02 5.25
CA LEU A 120 20.27 -1.28 6.40
C LEU A 120 20.09 -2.73 6.84
N ASP A 121 21.17 -3.35 7.30
CA ASP A 121 21.11 -4.64 7.98
C ASP A 121 20.59 -4.49 9.43
N ILE A 122 20.58 -5.62 10.15
CA ILE A 122 20.15 -5.67 11.56
C ILE A 122 21.07 -4.83 12.46
N GLU A 123 22.31 -4.60 12.04
CA GLU A 123 23.32 -3.80 12.74
C GLU A 123 23.28 -2.31 12.33
N GLY A 124 22.41 -1.92 11.38
CA GLY A 124 22.30 -0.57 10.86
C GLY A 124 23.35 -0.20 9.80
N LYS A 125 24.10 -1.16 9.27
CA LYS A 125 25.08 -0.94 8.19
C LYS A 125 24.40 -1.02 6.82
N PRO A 126 24.82 -0.19 5.85
CA PRO A 126 24.29 -0.26 4.49
C PRO A 126 24.56 -1.63 3.86
N ILE A 127 23.51 -2.29 3.38
CA ILE A 127 23.63 -3.48 2.54
C ILE A 127 23.94 -3.01 1.12
N GLU A 128 25.10 -3.41 0.61
CA GLU A 128 25.46 -3.13 -0.77
C GLU A 128 24.59 -3.97 -1.71
N LYS A 129 23.98 -3.30 -2.70
CA LYS A 129 23.12 -3.93 -3.72
C LYS A 129 23.91 -4.21 -4.99
#